data_AF-A0A920JWE7-F1
#
_entry.id   AF-A0A920JWE7-F1
#
_cell.length_a   1.000
_cell.length_b   1.000
_cell.length_c   1.000
_cell.angle_alpha   90.00
_cell.angle_beta   90.00
_cell.angle_gamma   90.00
#
_symmetry.space_group_name_H-M   'P 1'
#
loop_
_entity.id
_entity.type
_entity.pdbx_description
1 polymer ?
#
loop_
_entity_poly.entity_id
_entity_poly.type
_entity_poly.pdbx_seq_one_letter_code
_entity_poly.pdbx_strand_id
1 'polypeptide(L)'
;MASINHLISMKNCNLYSHYQKQFIKYKDKVALRLLNNETIKYSNLENKSAKIANYLVQVGVSVGDRVSVQVHKSPEALYLYLACLRAGFVYHPLNVGYKEHELDFFSKMRNRHW
;
A
#
# COMPACT_ATOMS: atom_id res chain seq x y z
N MET A 1 2.54 -37.02 -9.60
CA MET A 1 2.34 -35.99 -10.65
C MET A 1 0.97 -35.39 -10.47
N ALA A 2 0.88 -34.30 -9.70
CA ALA A 2 -0.36 -33.51 -9.59
C ALA A 2 -0.48 -32.61 -10.83
N SER A 3 -1.65 -32.61 -11.46
CA SER A 3 -1.91 -31.96 -12.75
C SER A 3 -1.77 -30.44 -12.67
N ILE A 4 -1.20 -29.86 -13.73
CA ILE A 4 -0.91 -28.43 -13.98
C ILE A 4 -2.15 -27.51 -13.88
N ASN A 5 -3.35 -28.07 -13.80
CA ASN A 5 -4.61 -27.34 -13.74
C ASN A 5 -5.01 -26.81 -12.35
N HIS A 6 -4.25 -27.09 -11.27
CA HIS A 6 -4.56 -26.55 -9.94
C HIS A 6 -4.03 -25.12 -9.70
N LEU A 7 -3.25 -24.56 -10.64
CA LEU A 7 -2.70 -23.19 -10.54
C LEU A 7 -3.58 -22.11 -11.17
N ILE A 8 -4.78 -22.47 -11.65
CA ILE A 8 -5.78 -21.50 -12.08
C ILE A 8 -6.36 -20.83 -10.82
N SER A 9 -6.02 -19.55 -10.64
CA SER A 9 -6.70 -18.59 -9.77
C SER A 9 -6.46 -18.71 -8.26
N MET A 10 -5.20 -18.53 -7.82
CA MET A 10 -5.02 -17.64 -6.67
C MET A 10 -5.34 -16.22 -7.14
N LYS A 11 -6.63 -15.91 -7.29
CA LYS A 11 -7.10 -14.53 -7.30
C LYS A 11 -6.52 -13.93 -6.03
N ASN A 12 -5.58 -12.99 -6.15
CA ASN A 12 -4.91 -12.40 -5.00
C ASN A 12 -5.97 -11.60 -4.23
N CYS A 13 -6.68 -12.27 -3.31
CA CYS A 13 -7.80 -11.76 -2.53
C CYS A 13 -7.30 -10.94 -1.33
N ASN A 14 -6.25 -10.14 -1.52
CA ASN A 14 -5.79 -9.24 -0.48
C ASN A 14 -6.84 -8.15 -0.24
N LEU A 15 -6.66 -7.39 0.85
CA LEU A 15 -7.59 -6.33 1.24
C LEU A 15 -7.82 -5.31 0.11
N TYR A 16 -6.82 -5.04 -0.70
CA TYR A 16 -6.95 -4.12 -1.83
C TYR A 16 -7.98 -4.60 -2.86
N SER A 17 -8.00 -5.88 -3.20
CA SER A 17 -8.96 -6.46 -4.15
C SER A 17 -10.41 -6.29 -3.70
N HIS A 18 -10.66 -6.21 -2.38
CA HIS A 18 -11.99 -5.88 -1.85
C HIS A 18 -12.35 -4.40 -2.05
N TYR A 19 -11.38 -3.49 -1.90
CA TYR A 19 -11.58 -2.06 -2.12
C TYR A 19 -11.69 -1.68 -3.59
N GLN A 20 -10.93 -2.32 -4.47
CA GLN A 20 -10.83 -1.96 -5.88
C GLN A 20 -12.20 -1.96 -6.57
N LYS A 21 -13.07 -2.92 -6.23
CA LYS A 21 -14.44 -2.98 -6.75
C LYS A 21 -15.22 -1.70 -6.46
N GLN A 22 -15.08 -1.16 -5.25
CA GLN A 22 -15.74 0.07 -4.83
C GLN A 22 -15.08 1.30 -5.47
N PHE A 23 -13.75 1.28 -5.63
CA PHE A 23 -13.02 2.39 -6.26
C PHE A 23 -13.46 2.58 -7.71
N ILE A 24 -13.64 1.48 -8.45
CA ILE A 24 -14.14 1.50 -9.82
C ILE A 24 -15.62 1.91 -9.85
N LYS A 25 -16.46 1.28 -9.02
CA LYS A 25 -17.91 1.56 -8.98
C LYS A 25 -18.24 3.01 -8.64
N TYR A 26 -17.48 3.62 -7.73
CA TYR A 26 -17.72 4.96 -7.23
C TYR A 26 -16.63 5.95 -7.66
N LYS A 27 -15.97 5.72 -8.80
CA LYS A 27 -14.79 6.48 -9.28
C LYS A 27 -14.91 8.01 -9.21
N ASP A 28 -16.11 8.55 -9.42
CA ASP A 28 -16.37 9.99 -9.45
C ASP A 28 -16.84 10.57 -8.11
N LYS A 29 -17.13 9.71 -7.12
CA LYS A 29 -17.53 10.12 -5.77
C LYS A 29 -16.32 10.57 -4.96
N VAL A 30 -16.57 11.48 -4.02
CA VAL A 30 -15.58 11.94 -3.05
C VAL A 30 -15.27 10.81 -2.07
N ALA A 31 -13.99 10.48 -1.92
CA ALA A 31 -13.47 9.52 -0.95
C ALA A 31 -12.92 10.23 0.30
N LEU A 32 -12.20 11.35 0.12
CA LEU A 32 -11.68 12.15 1.23
C LEU A 32 -12.05 13.62 1.05
N ARG A 33 -12.32 14.28 2.18
CA ARG A 33 -12.41 15.74 2.30
C ARG A 33 -11.24 16.19 3.16
N LEU A 34 -10.48 17.15 2.66
CA LEU A 34 -9.29 17.66 3.32
C LEU A 34 -9.62 18.93 4.13
N LEU A 35 -8.76 19.27 5.08
CA LEU A 35 -8.95 20.46 5.94
C LEU A 35 -8.92 21.77 5.15
N ASN A 36 -8.25 21.80 3.99
CA ASN A 36 -8.20 22.93 3.07
C ASN A 36 -9.39 22.98 2.10
N ASN A 37 -10.48 22.24 2.38
CA ASN A 37 -11.67 22.08 1.54
C ASN A 37 -11.46 21.38 0.19
N GLU A 38 -10.25 20.91 -0.11
CA GLU A 38 -10.03 20.07 -1.29
C GLU A 38 -10.69 18.69 -1.11
N THR A 39 -11.03 18.07 -2.24
CA THR A 39 -11.63 16.75 -2.25
C THR A 39 -10.83 15.80 -3.13
N ILE A 40 -10.74 14.56 -2.68
CA ILE A 40 -10.08 13.47 -3.41
C ILE A 40 -11.15 12.47 -3.79
N LYS A 41 -11.22 12.12 -5.06
CA LYS A 41 -12.17 11.11 -5.57
C LYS A 41 -11.61 9.70 -5.41
N TYR A 42 -12.48 8.70 -5.47
CA TYR A 42 -12.07 7.30 -5.50
C TYR A 42 -11.11 6.97 -6.67
N SER A 43 -11.32 7.59 -7.83
CA SER A 43 -10.39 7.48 -8.97
C SER A 43 -8.97 7.97 -8.66
N ASN A 44 -8.81 8.96 -7.78
CA ASN A 44 -7.47 9.38 -7.33
C ASN A 44 -6.80 8.29 -6.49
N LEU A 45 -7.54 7.62 -5.58
CA LEU A 45 -7.02 6.51 -4.78
C LEU A 45 -6.52 5.38 -5.69
N GLU A 46 -7.33 4.99 -6.68
CA GLU A 46 -6.99 3.96 -7.68
C GLU A 46 -5.72 4.33 -8.45
N ASN A 47 -5.70 5.51 -9.07
CA ASN A 47 -4.63 5.91 -9.99
C ASN A 47 -3.31 6.22 -9.28
N LYS A 48 -3.36 6.90 -8.13
CA LYS A 48 -2.14 7.30 -7.40
C LYS A 48 -1.48 6.10 -6.74
N SER A 49 -2.25 5.21 -6.12
CA SER A 49 -1.69 3.99 -5.54
C SER A 49 -1.12 3.04 -6.60
N ALA A 50 -1.70 2.98 -7.81
CA ALA A 50 -1.13 2.19 -8.92
C ALA A 50 0.23 2.72 -9.35
N LYS A 51 0.36 4.05 -9.49
CA LYS A 51 1.63 4.69 -9.84
C LYS A 51 2.72 4.43 -8.80
N ILE A 52 2.40 4.57 -7.52
CA ILE A 52 3.34 4.30 -6.43
C ILE A 52 3.75 2.83 -6.40
N ALA A 53 2.79 1.91 -6.55
CA ALA A 53 3.07 0.47 -6.59
C ALA A 53 4.04 0.11 -7.73
N ASN A 54 3.79 0.61 -8.93
CA ASN A 54 4.67 0.39 -10.08
C ASN A 54 6.07 0.97 -9.86
N TYR A 55 6.16 2.16 -9.27
CA TYR A 55 7.46 2.76 -8.93
C TYR A 55 8.24 1.91 -7.91
N LEU A 56 7.57 1.43 -6.86
CA LEU A 56 8.20 0.58 -5.85
C LEU A 56 8.73 -0.74 -6.46
N VAL A 57 7.97 -1.37 -7.35
CA VAL A 57 8.44 -2.53 -8.11
C VAL A 57 9.67 -2.17 -8.96
N GLN A 58 9.66 -1.02 -9.64
CA GLN A 58 10.80 -0.57 -10.46
C GLN A 58 12.07 -0.35 -9.65
N VAL A 59 11.97 0.09 -8.39
CA VAL A 59 13.13 0.25 -7.50
C VAL A 59 13.48 -1.02 -6.70
N GLY A 60 12.85 -2.16 -7.03
CA GLY A 60 13.24 -3.48 -6.55
C GLY A 60 12.43 -4.03 -5.38
N VAL A 61 11.32 -3.39 -4.97
CA VAL A 61 10.45 -3.92 -3.91
C VAL A 61 9.68 -5.13 -4.42
N SER A 62 9.78 -6.24 -3.69
CA SER A 62 9.17 -7.52 -4.02
C SER A 62 7.96 -7.82 -3.13
N VAL A 63 7.11 -8.76 -3.58
CA VAL A 63 5.98 -9.26 -2.77
C VAL A 63 6.49 -9.76 -1.41
N GLY A 64 5.84 -9.32 -0.33
CA GLY A 64 6.25 -9.63 1.05
C GLY A 64 7.27 -8.67 1.64
N ASP A 65 7.93 -7.82 0.85
CA ASP A 65 8.86 -6.82 1.38
C ASP A 65 8.14 -5.79 2.24
N ARG A 66 8.82 -5.36 3.29
CA ARG A 66 8.35 -4.31 4.20
C ARG A 66 8.70 -2.93 3.68
N VAL A 67 7.71 -2.07 3.59
CA VAL A 67 7.85 -0.64 3.28
C VAL A 67 7.63 0.14 4.56
N SER A 68 8.74 0.48 5.24
CA SER A 68 8.71 1.26 6.48
C SER A 68 8.67 2.74 6.18
N VAL A 69 7.72 3.47 6.76
CA VAL A 69 7.58 4.91 6.51
C VAL A 69 7.30 5.70 7.77
N GLN A 70 7.99 6.83 7.90
CA GLN A 70 7.75 7.84 8.92
C GLN A 70 7.17 9.08 8.23
N VAL A 71 5.84 9.23 8.23
CA VAL A 71 5.14 10.31 7.53
C VAL A 71 3.92 10.77 8.33
N HIS A 72 3.62 12.06 8.24
CA HIS A 72 2.38 12.61 8.83
C HIS A 72 1.13 12.04 8.14
N LYS A 73 -0.02 12.19 8.80
CA LYS A 73 -1.31 11.85 8.20
C LYS A 73 -1.53 12.72 6.96
N SER A 74 -1.55 12.11 5.78
CA SER A 74 -1.80 12.79 4.51
C SER A 74 -2.45 11.85 3.49
N PRO A 75 -3.03 12.38 2.41
CA PRO A 75 -3.47 11.57 1.28
C PRO A 75 -2.37 10.70 0.68
N GLU A 76 -1.14 11.20 0.62
CA GLU A 76 0.02 10.49 0.09
C GLU A 76 0.34 9.26 0.93
N ALA A 77 0.25 9.37 2.26
CA ALA A 77 0.40 8.22 3.16
C ALA A 77 -0.66 7.15 2.86
N LEU A 78 -1.92 7.55 2.59
CA LEU A 78 -2.96 6.60 2.19
C LEU A 78 -2.69 5.99 0.81
N TYR A 79 -2.22 6.78 -0.16
CA TYR A 79 -1.86 6.25 -1.48
C TYR A 79 -0.75 5.20 -1.38
N LEU A 80 0.26 5.43 -0.54
CA LEU A 80 1.34 4.49 -0.30
C LEU A 80 0.85 3.22 0.41
N TYR A 81 -0.01 3.35 1.42
CA TYR A 81 -0.65 2.20 2.06
C TYR A 81 -1.39 1.32 1.04
N LEU A 82 -2.23 1.93 0.21
CA LEU A 82 -2.97 1.23 -0.85
C LEU A 82 -2.05 0.63 -1.91
N ALA A 83 -0.92 1.29 -2.22
CA ALA A 83 0.10 0.78 -3.12
C ALA A 83 0.78 -0.48 -2.56
N CYS A 84 1.05 -0.51 -1.25
CA CYS A 84 1.59 -1.70 -0.59
C CYS A 84 0.59 -2.85 -0.67
N LEU A 85 -0.66 -2.61 -0.27
CA LEU A 85 -1.69 -3.65 -0.29
C LEU A 85 -1.88 -4.24 -1.69
N ARG A 86 -1.96 -3.41 -2.73
CA ARG A 86 -2.24 -3.88 -4.10
C ARG A 86 -1.09 -4.68 -4.71
N ALA A 87 0.15 -4.33 -4.36
CA ALA A 87 1.34 -5.01 -4.85
C ALA A 87 1.77 -6.19 -3.97
N GLY A 88 1.11 -6.40 -2.83
CA GLY A 88 1.45 -7.47 -1.89
C GLY A 88 2.65 -7.14 -1.00
N PHE A 89 2.96 -5.87 -0.79
CA PHE A 89 3.98 -5.43 0.16
C PHE A 89 3.37 -5.29 1.56
N VAL A 90 4.24 -5.28 2.58
CA VAL A 90 3.85 -5.04 3.97
C VAL A 90 4.08 -3.57 4.31
N TYR A 91 2.99 -2.81 4.47
CA TYR A 91 3.06 -1.43 4.94
C TYR A 91 3.40 -1.38 6.43
N HIS A 92 4.49 -0.73 6.79
CA HIS A 92 4.95 -0.61 8.18
C HIS A 92 5.02 0.89 8.59
N PRO A 93 3.96 1.42 9.24
CA PRO A 93 3.94 2.81 9.68
C PRO A 93 4.81 3.00 10.92
N LEU A 94 5.68 4.00 10.88
CA LEU A 94 6.50 4.44 12.00
C LEU A 94 5.95 5.75 12.57
N ASN A 95 6.03 5.89 13.89
CA ASN A 95 5.62 7.12 14.56
C ASN A 95 6.53 8.27 14.13
N VAL A 96 5.95 9.39 13.69
CA VAL A 96 6.69 10.63 13.35
C VAL A 96 7.45 11.23 14.53
N GLY A 97 7.11 10.86 15.77
CA GLY A 97 7.85 11.24 16.96
C GLY A 97 9.17 10.50 17.15
N TYR A 98 9.37 9.36 16.49
CA TYR A 98 10.59 8.55 16.67
C TYR A 98 11.83 9.31 16.20
N LYS A 99 12.86 9.27 17.04
CA LYS A 99 14.19 9.79 16.76
C LYS A 99 15.05 8.71 16.11
N GLU A 100 16.17 9.13 15.54
CA GLU A 100 17.10 8.27 14.78
C GLU A 100 17.49 6.99 15.54
N HIS A 101 17.81 7.09 16.83
CA HIS A 101 18.17 5.93 17.64
C HIS A 101 17.00 4.93 17.85
N GLU A 102 15.76 5.39 17.79
CA GLU A 102 14.56 4.53 17.83
C GLU A 102 14.32 3.89 16.46
N LEU A 103 14.62 4.59 15.36
CA LEU A 103 14.54 4.06 13.99
C LEU A 103 15.54 2.93 13.74
N ASP A 104 16.72 3.01 14.37
CA ASP A 104 17.76 1.98 14.33
C ASP A 104 17.28 0.60 14.79
N PHE A 105 16.31 0.56 15.70
CA PHE A 105 15.70 -0.69 16.13
C PHE A 105 14.97 -1.38 14.96
N PHE A 106 14.22 -0.61 14.17
CA PHE A 106 13.43 -1.13 13.05
C PHE A 106 14.29 -1.50 11.83
N SER A 107 15.37 -0.77 11.57
CA SER A 107 16.32 -1.14 10.50
C SER A 107 16.96 -2.50 10.77
N LYS A 108 17.28 -2.79 12.04
CA LYS A 108 17.84 -4.07 12.50
C LYS A 108 16.81 -5.22 12.49
N MET A 109 15.51 -4.91 12.50
CA MET A 109 14.44 -5.91 12.37
C MET A 109 14.26 -6.46 10.94
N ARG A 110 14.91 -5.87 9.93
CA ARG A 110 14.77 -6.24 8.50
C ARG A 110 14.92 -7.75 8.19
N ASN A 111 15.70 -8.49 8.99
CA ASN A 111 15.94 -9.93 8.80
C ASN A 111 15.29 -10.84 9.88
N ARG A 112 14.45 -10.30 10.77
CA ARG A 112 13.71 -11.12 11.73
C ARG A 112 12.39 -11.53 11.11
N HIS A 113 12.20 -12.85 10.94
CA HIS A 113 10.96 -13.48 10.51
C HIS A 113 9.91 -13.29 11.62
N TRP A 114 9.10 -12.24 11.49
CA TRP A 114 7.83 -12.12 12.19
C TRP A 114 6.78 -11.76 11.16
#